data_AF-A0A382WIA4-F1
#
_entry.id   AF-A0A382WIA4-F1
#
_cell.length_a   1.000
_cell.length_b   1.000
_cell.length_c   1.000
_cell.angle_alpha   90.00
_cell.angle_beta   90.00
_cell.angle_gamma   90.00
#
_symmetry.space_group_name_H-M   'P 1'
#
loop_
_entity.id
_entity.type
_entity.pdbx_description
1 polymer ?
#
loop_
_entity_poly.entity_id
_entity_poly.type
_entity_poly.pdbx_seq_one_letter_code
_entity_poly.pdbx_strand_id
1 'polypeptide(L)' 'MSDPHARLERLTSMLRRRGVILPAFEIHGGIAGLFDFGPVGGRLRRRLNNVWLE' A
#
# COMPACT_ATOMS: atom_id res chain seq x y z
N MET A 1 -5.69 24.64 -8.73
CA MET A 1 -4.76 23.78 -7.97
C MET A 1 -5.48 22.49 -7.64
N SER A 2 -4.89 21.32 -7.87
CA SER A 2 -5.53 20.04 -7.52
C SER A 2 -5.50 19.84 -6.01
N ASP A 3 -6.63 19.43 -5.44
CA ASP A 3 -6.75 19.09 -4.03
C ASP A 3 -5.79 17.94 -3.65
N PRO A 4 -4.87 18.15 -2.68
CA PRO A 4 -3.96 17.12 -2.22
C PRO A 4 -4.66 15.86 -1.71
N HIS A 5 -5.84 15.99 -1.09
CA HIS A 5 -6.61 14.85 -0.62
C HIS A 5 -7.15 14.01 -1.77
N ALA A 6 -7.77 14.65 -2.78
CA ALA A 6 -8.19 13.97 -4.00
C ALA A 6 -7.03 13.24 -4.70
N ARG A 7 -5.82 13.79 -4.68
CA ARG A 7 -4.63 13.13 -5.24
C ARG A 7 -4.24 11.88 -4.43
N LEU A 8 -4.23 11.98 -3.10
CA LEU A 8 -3.90 10.87 -2.22
C LEU A 8 -4.91 9.73 -2.38
N GLU A 9 -6.20 10.03 -2.40
CA GLU A 9 -7.26 9.03 -2.61
C GLU A 9 -7.11 8.29 -3.94
N ARG A 10 -6.80 9.01 -5.03
CA ARG A 10 -6.53 8.39 -6.34
C ARG A 10 -5.32 7.45 -6.28
N LEU A 11 -4.24 7.86 -5.59
CA LEU A 11 -3.05 7.04 -5.43
C LEU A 11 -3.36 5.78 -4.61
N THR A 12 -3.98 5.92 -3.44
CA THR A 12 -4.35 4.80 -2.56
C THR A 12 -5.24 3.80 -3.30
N SER A 13 -6.24 4.29 -4.03
CA SER A 13 -7.13 3.49 -4.87
C SER A 13 -6.38 2.71 -5.96
N MET A 14 -5.39 3.34 -6.60
CA MET A 14 -4.53 2.71 -7.60
C MET A 14 -3.59 1.64 -7.02
N LEU A 15 -3.01 1.88 -5.84
CA LEU A 15 -2.11 0.95 -5.17
C LEU A 15 -2.85 -0.27 -4.66
N ARG A 16 -4.06 -0.08 -4.12
CA ARG A 16 -4.94 -1.16 -3.68
C ARG A 16 -5.34 -2.07 -4.85
N ARG A 17 -5.85 -1.52 -5.96
CA ARG A 17 -6.22 -2.31 -7.15
C ARG A 17 -5.08 -3.13 -7.74
N ARG A 18 -3.84 -2.67 -7.58
CA ARG A 18 -2.64 -3.37 -8.09
C ARG A 18 -2.04 -4.34 -7.08
N GLY A 19 -2.65 -4.52 -5.90
CA GLY A 19 -2.12 -5.39 -4.86
C GLY A 19 -0.77 -4.93 -4.32
N VAL A 20 -0.56 -3.61 -4.20
CA VAL A 20 0.64 -3.03 -3.59
C VAL A 20 0.47 -2.94 -2.08
N ILE A 21 -0.51 -2.18 -1.61
CA ILE A 21 -0.78 -1.98 -0.18
C ILE A 21 -2.28 -1.95 0.08
N LEU A 22 -2.70 -2.52 1.21
CA LEU A 22 -4.09 -2.59 1.64
C LEU A 22 -4.21 -2.23 3.13
N PRO A 23 -5.32 -1.66 3.59
CA PRO A 23 -5.60 -1.52 5.03
C PRO A 23 -5.66 -2.91 5.68
N ALA A 24 -4.95 -3.08 6.80
CA ALA A 24 -4.99 -4.36 7.51
C ALA A 24 -6.37 -4.58 8.15
N PHE A 25 -6.82 -5.83 8.21
CA PHE A 25 -8.10 -6.24 8.79
C PHE A 25 -9.33 -5.58 8.14
N GLU A 26 -9.27 -5.26 6.84
CA GLU A 26 -10.32 -4.53 6.14
C GLU A 26 -11.72 -5.16 6.28
N ILE A 27 -11.82 -6.50 6.22
CA ILE A 27 -13.10 -7.21 6.36
C ILE A 27 -13.70 -7.12 7.78
N HIS A 28 -12.91 -6.62 8.74
CA HIS A 28 -13.29 -6.43 10.14
C HIS A 28 -13.37 -4.93 10.52
N GLY A 29 -13.43 -4.02 9.55
CA GLY A 29 -13.51 -2.58 9.78
C GLY A 29 -12.16 -1.85 9.79
N GLY A 30 -11.06 -2.59 9.66
CA GLY A 30 -9.71 -2.05 9.55
C GLY A 30 -9.13 -1.49 10.86
N ILE A 31 -7.81 -1.33 10.88
CA ILE A 31 -7.11 -0.69 12.00
C ILE A 31 -6.24 0.44 11.45
N ALA A 32 -6.46 1.66 11.98
CA ALA A 32 -5.69 2.82 11.58
C ALA A 32 -4.19 2.61 11.84
N GLY A 33 -3.36 2.90 10.84
CA GLY A 33 -1.91 2.74 10.92
C GLY A 33 -1.39 1.33 10.61
N LEU A 34 -2.25 0.32 10.46
CA LEU A 34 -1.84 -1.03 10.07
C LEU A 34 -2.15 -1.30 8.58
N PHE A 35 -1.20 -1.93 7.90
CA PHE A 35 -1.27 -2.21 6.47
C PHE A 35 -0.73 -3.58 6.11
N ASP A 36 -1.39 -4.22 5.15
CA ASP A 36 -0.95 -5.46 4.53
C ASP A 36 -0.33 -5.18 3.15
N PHE A 37 0.79 -5.86 2.87
CA PHE A 37 1.40 -5.83 1.55
C PHE A 37 0.77 -6.90 0.65
N GLY A 38 0.13 -6.48 -0.44
CA GLY A 38 -0.41 -7.40 -1.43
C GLY A 38 0.69 -8.10 -2.25
N PRO A 39 0.34 -8.94 -3.24
CA PRO A 39 1.32 -9.73 -3.99
C PRO A 39 2.43 -8.90 -4.66
N VAL A 40 2.10 -7.71 -5.18
CA VAL A 40 3.09 -6.81 -5.78
C VAL A 40 3.92 -6.11 -4.70
N GLY A 41 3.26 -5.62 -3.64
CA GLY A 41 3.93 -4.94 -2.53
C GLY A 41 4.91 -5.83 -1.77
N GLY A 42 4.54 -7.09 -1.54
CA GLY A 42 5.41 -8.08 -0.89
C GLY A 42 6.68 -8.34 -1.70
N ARG A 43 6.56 -8.47 -3.03
CA ARG A 43 7.73 -8.58 -3.93
C ARG A 43 8.58 -7.32 -3.93
N LEU A 44 7.96 -6.14 -3.95
CA LEU A 44 8.67 -4.86 -3.88
C LEU A 44 9.45 -4.73 -2.56
N ARG A 45 8.80 -5.00 -1.42
CA ARG A 45 9.43 -4.99 -0.09
C ARG A 45 10.61 -5.95 -0.02
N ARG A 46 10.46 -7.16 -0.56
CA ARG A 46 11.56 -8.14 -0.62
C ARG A 46 12.73 -7.63 -1.46
N ARG A 47 12.48 -7.05 -2.64
CA ARG A 47 13.54 -6.49 -3.49
C ARG A 47 14.25 -5.33 -2.81
N LEU A 48 13.51 -4.43 -2.16
CA LEU A 48 14.09 -3.32 -1.40
C LEU A 48 15.00 -3.82 -0.28
N ASN A 49 14.53 -4.81 0.49
CA ASN A 49 15.34 -5.42 1.56
C ASN A 49 16.61 -6.07 1.00
N ASN A 50 16.53 -6.79 -0.12
CA ASN A 50 17.70 -7.40 -0.74
C ASN A 50 18.74 -6.34 -1.16
N VAL A 51 18.31 -5.30 -1.89
CA VAL A 51 19.20 -4.20 -2.32
C VAL A 51 19.82 -3.46 -1.12
N TRP A 52 19.12 -3.39 0.01
CA TRP A 52 19.63 -2.72 1.20
C TRP A 52 20.64 -3.56 1.99
N LEU A 53 20.52 -4.89 1.95
CA LEU A 53 21.42 -5.81 2.64
C LEU A 53 22.70 -6.14 1.84
N GLU A 54 22.65 -5.93 0.52
CA GLU A 54 23.81 -5.98 -0.39
C GLU A 54 24.72 -4.77 -0.20
#